data_AF-A0A6B3FAC3-F1
#
_entry.id   AF-A0A6B3FAC3-F1
#
_cell.length_a   1.000
_cell.length_b   1.000
_cell.length_c   1.000
_cell.angle_alpha   90.00
_cell.angle_beta   90.00
_cell.angle_gamma   90.00
#
_symmetry.space_group_name_H-M   'P 1'
#
loop_
_entity.id
_entity.type
_entity.pdbx_description
1 polymer ?
#
loop_
_entity_poly.entity_id
_entity_poly.type
_entity_poly.pdbx_seq_one_letter_code
_entity_poly.pdbx_strand_id
1 'polypeptide(L)'
;GISLHHTVHDAVYVDRDFMAGRFLQSLDRIHRLGLAPGTETSVTVLAARGTVDEVVAARLDQKLEFMGAILDDPGVQELSDL
;
A
#
# COMPACT_ATOMS: atom_id res chain seq x y z
N GLY A 1 -3.96 6.23 -15.17
CA GLY A 1 -4.06 4.91 -14.53
C GLY A 1 -5.53 4.55 -14.33
N ILE A 2 -5.87 3.25 -14.27
CA ILE A 2 -7.23 2.76 -14.03
C ILE A 2 -7.65 3.02 -12.58
N SER A 3 -8.90 3.43 -12.38
CA SER A 3 -9.51 3.69 -11.09
C SER A 3 -10.50 2.56 -10.74
N LEU A 4 -10.36 1.96 -9.55
CA LEU A 4 -11.20 0.83 -9.11
C LEU A 4 -11.94 1.08 -7.78
N HIS A 5 -11.60 2.16 -7.07
CA HIS A 5 -12.03 2.46 -5.71
C HIS A 5 -13.55 2.59 -5.51
N HIS A 6 -14.34 2.80 -6.56
CA HIS A 6 -15.80 2.86 -6.44
C HIS A 6 -16.49 1.49 -6.33
N THR A 7 -15.82 0.40 -6.71
CA THR A 7 -16.48 -0.91 -6.88
C THR A 7 -15.65 -2.07 -6.35
N VAL A 8 -14.33 -1.90 -6.29
CA VAL A 8 -13.42 -2.93 -5.81
C VAL A 8 -12.91 -2.54 -4.43
N HIS A 9 -13.16 -3.42 -3.47
CA HIS A 9 -12.75 -3.25 -2.09
C HIS A 9 -11.84 -4.39 -1.60
N ASP A 10 -11.68 -5.45 -2.37
CA ASP A 10 -10.80 -6.57 -2.06
C ASP A 10 -9.63 -6.64 -3.05
N ALA A 11 -8.41 -6.66 -2.53
CA ALA A 11 -7.21 -6.94 -3.31
C ALA A 11 -6.54 -8.22 -2.82
N VAL A 12 -6.19 -9.10 -3.76
CA VAL A 12 -5.42 -10.32 -3.50
C VAL A 12 -4.10 -10.25 -4.25
N TYR A 13 -3.00 -10.24 -3.50
CA TYR A 13 -1.64 -10.26 -4.03
C TYR A 13 -1.12 -11.70 -4.01
N VAL A 14 -0.90 -12.27 -5.19
CA VAL A 14 -0.35 -13.62 -5.34
C VAL A 14 1.19 -13.62 -5.29
N ASP A 15 1.80 -12.49 -5.66
CA ASP A 15 3.24 -12.28 -5.65
C ASP A 15 3.54 -10.81 -5.34
N ARG A 16 4.70 -10.54 -4.72
CA ARG A 16 5.19 -9.19 -4.44
C ARG A 16 6.67 -9.12 -4.75
N ASP A 17 7.10 -7.97 -5.25
CA ASP A 17 8.51 -7.65 -5.44
C ASP A 17 8.99 -6.67 -4.36
N PHE A 18 10.28 -6.33 -4.38
CA PHE A 18 10.86 -5.41 -3.39
C PHE A 18 10.45 -3.93 -3.60
N MET A 19 9.62 -3.59 -4.59
CA MET A 19 9.31 -2.21 -4.96
C MET A 19 8.07 -1.70 -4.22
N ALA A 20 8.28 -1.17 -3.01
CA ALA A 20 7.20 -0.66 -2.15
C ALA A 20 6.33 0.42 -2.82
N GLY A 21 6.91 1.28 -3.66
CA GLY A 21 6.14 2.27 -4.42
C GLY A 21 5.13 1.65 -5.40
N ARG A 22 5.48 0.51 -6.03
CA ARG A 22 4.56 -0.22 -6.92
C ARG A 22 3.41 -0.83 -6.14
N PHE A 23 3.68 -1.36 -4.95
CA PHE A 23 2.68 -1.89 -4.03
C PHE A 23 1.71 -0.78 -3.58
N LEU A 24 2.22 0.34 -3.08
CA LEU A 24 1.41 1.49 -2.67
C LEU A 24 0.56 2.04 -3.81
N GLN A 25 1.13 2.25 -5.00
CA GLN A 25 0.39 2.73 -6.17
C GLN A 25 -0.74 1.79 -6.62
N SER A 26 -0.61 0.49 -6.35
CA SER A 26 -1.66 -0.50 -6.59
C SER A 26 -2.76 -0.42 -5.54
N LEU A 27 -2.41 -0.28 -4.25
CA LEU A 27 -3.38 -0.09 -3.16
C LEU A 27 -4.23 1.17 -3.36
N ASP A 28 -3.58 2.25 -3.80
CA ASP A 28 -4.20 3.55 -4.10
C ASP A 28 -5.27 3.49 -5.21
N ARG A 29 -5.42 2.35 -5.88
CA ARG A 29 -6.46 2.11 -6.89
C ARG A 29 -7.77 1.66 -6.28
N ILE A 30 -7.75 1.07 -5.08
CA ILE A 30 -8.93 0.60 -4.35
C ILE A 30 -9.18 1.38 -3.05
N HIS A 31 -8.14 1.98 -2.46
CA HIS A 31 -8.19 2.74 -1.22
C HIS A 31 -7.81 4.20 -1.50
N ARG A 32 -8.81 5.07 -1.71
CA ARG A 32 -8.61 6.47 -2.12
C ARG A 32 -9.54 7.43 -1.36
N LEU A 33 -9.11 8.69 -1.20
CA LEU A 33 -9.96 9.83 -0.83
C LEU A 33 -11.24 9.85 -1.69
N GLY A 34 -12.41 9.84 -1.04
CA GLY A 34 -13.73 9.83 -1.70
C GLY A 34 -14.54 8.53 -1.51
N LEU A 35 -14.02 7.55 -0.77
CA LEU A 35 -14.80 6.41 -0.31
C LEU A 35 -15.93 6.85 0.64
N ALA A 36 -17.07 6.16 0.57
CA ALA A 36 -18.18 6.43 1.47
C ALA A 36 -17.77 6.11 2.93
N PRO A 37 -18.27 6.86 3.92
CA PRO A 37 -18.04 6.53 5.33
C PRO A 37 -18.50 5.08 5.61
N GLY A 38 -17.58 4.26 6.11
CA GLY A 38 -17.85 2.84 6.40
C GLY A 38 -17.52 1.84 5.28
N THR A 39 -16.95 2.29 4.15
CA THR A 39 -16.38 1.35 3.16
C THR A 39 -15.10 0.72 3.71
N GLU A 40 -15.13 -0.59 3.95
CA GLU A 40 -13.95 -1.37 4.31
C GLU A 40 -13.25 -1.90 3.05
N THR A 41 -11.94 -1.70 2.95
CA THR A 41 -11.11 -2.30 1.90
C THR A 41 -10.18 -3.33 2.51
N SER A 42 -10.23 -4.57 2.02
CA SER A 42 -9.43 -5.69 2.48
C SER A 42 -8.27 -5.99 1.53
N VAL A 43 -7.10 -6.25 2.11
CA VAL A 43 -5.90 -6.63 1.36
C VAL A 43 -5.43 -7.97 1.87
N THR A 44 -5.45 -8.98 1.00
CA THR A 44 -4.89 -10.31 1.27
C THR A 44 -3.61 -10.48 0.49
N VAL A 45 -2.55 -10.93 1.18
CA VAL A 45 -1.29 -11.28 0.54
C VAL A 45 -1.04 -12.77 0.74
N LEU A 46 -0.80 -13.47 -0.36
CA LEU A 46 -0.33 -14.84 -0.34
C LEU A 46 1.20 -14.85 -0.32
N ALA A 47 1.76 -15.67 0.56
CA ALA A 47 3.21 -15.86 0.66
C ALA A 47 3.50 -17.34 0.94
N ALA A 48 4.49 -17.89 0.26
CA ALA A 48 4.99 -19.23 0.54
C ALA A 48 5.92 -19.21 1.77
N ARG A 49 5.87 -20.29 2.55
CA ARG A 49 6.72 -20.45 3.74
C ARG A 49 8.08 -21.01 3.37
N GLY A 50 9.13 -20.53 4.04
CA GLY A 50 10.51 -20.95 3.82
C GLY A 50 11.06 -20.53 2.46
N THR A 51 10.49 -19.48 1.85
CA THR A 51 10.92 -18.95 0.56
C THR A 51 11.39 -17.50 0.68
N VAL A 52 11.83 -16.93 -0.44
CA VAL A 52 12.22 -15.51 -0.53
C VAL A 52 11.07 -14.55 -0.21
N ASP A 53 9.81 -15.00 -0.26
CA ASP A 53 8.62 -14.19 0.01
C ASP A 53 8.64 -13.58 1.43
N GLU A 54 9.22 -14.30 2.39
CA GLU A 54 9.40 -13.82 3.78
C GLU A 54 10.37 -12.64 3.83
N VAL A 55 11.45 -12.71 3.04
CA VAL A 55 12.44 -11.61 2.93
C VAL A 55 11.83 -10.43 2.21
N VAL A 56 11.06 -10.67 1.14
CA VAL A 56 10.32 -9.62 0.43
C VAL A 56 9.36 -8.91 1.38
N ALA A 57 8.57 -9.67 2.16
CA ALA A 57 7.63 -9.12 3.14
C ALA A 57 8.34 -8.22 4.15
N ALA A 58 9.38 -8.74 4.82
CA ALA A 58 10.12 -7.98 5.83
C ALA A 58 10.75 -6.68 5.24
N ARG A 59 11.26 -6.74 4.01
CA ARG A 59 11.86 -5.57 3.35
C ARG A 59 10.81 -4.56 2.88
N LEU A 60 9.64 -5.02 2.45
CA LEU A 60 8.53 -4.13 2.11
C LEU A 60 8.02 -3.42 3.36
N ASP A 61 7.80 -4.14 4.45
CA ASP A 61 7.31 -3.57 5.71
C ASP A 61 8.24 -2.47 6.22
N GLN A 62 9.56 -2.70 6.23
CA GLN A 62 10.54 -1.68 6.59
C GLN A 62 10.49 -0.43 5.69
N LYS A 63 10.28 -0.61 4.38
CA LYS A 63 10.16 0.52 3.44
C LYS A 63 8.87 1.29 3.67
N LEU A 64 7.78 0.59 3.96
CA LEU A 64 6.48 1.19 4.23
C LEU A 64 6.51 1.99 5.54
N GLU A 65 7.09 1.43 6.61
CA GLU A 65 7.30 2.13 7.88
C GLU A 65 8.13 3.40 7.70
N PHE A 66 9.23 3.31 6.95
CA PHE A 66 10.08 4.46 6.66
C PHE A 66 9.35 5.56 5.88
N MET A 67 8.59 5.19 4.84
CA MET A 67 7.80 6.15 4.08
C MET A 67 6.68 6.77 4.91
N GLY A 68 6.02 5.99 5.77
CA GLY A 68 5.01 6.50 6.71
C GLY A 68 5.62 7.53 7.66
N ALA A 69 6.76 7.21 8.28
CA ALA A 69 7.46 8.12 9.17
C ALA A 69 7.90 9.43 8.50
N ILE A 70 8.29 9.39 7.21
CA ILE A 70 8.61 10.60 6.43
C ILE A 70 7.36 11.43 6.14
N LEU A 71 6.24 10.80 5.80
CA LEU A 71 4.98 11.51 5.52
C LEU A 71 4.35 12.11 6.79
N ASP A 72 4.62 11.52 7.95
CA ASP A 72 4.25 12.06 9.26
C ASP A 72 5.19 13.19 9.73
N ASP A 73 6.30 13.45 9.04
CA ASP A 73 7.21 14.56 9.35
C ASP A 73 6.54 15.90 8.98
N PRO A 74 6.40 16.84 9.95
CA PRO A 74 5.77 18.14 9.72
C PRO A 74 6.41 18.93 8.57
N GLY A 75 7.72 18.83 8.37
CA GLY A 75 8.41 19.55 7.29
C GLY A 75 8.11 19.00 5.90
N VAL A 76 7.72 17.72 5.81
CA VAL A 76 7.27 17.09 4.57
C VAL A 76 5.81 17.42 4.28
N GLN A 77 4.96 17.49 5.31
CA GLN A 77 3.55 17.91 5.16
C GLN A 77 3.45 19.35 4.66
N GLU A 78 4.27 20.27 5.19
CA GLU A 78 4.33 21.66 4.71
C GLU A 78 4.74 21.77 3.24
N LEU A 79 5.55 20.83 2.72
CA LEU A 79 5.95 20.77 1.32
C LEU A 79 4.89 20.12 0.41
N SER A 80 4.02 19.25 0.93
CA SER A 80 2.95 18.63 0.13
C SER A 80 1.73 19.52 -0.07
N ASP A 81 1.55 20.51 0.80
CA ASP A 81 0.43 21.46 0.78
C ASP A 81 0.71 22.72 -0.08
N LEU A 82 1.88 22.80 -0.72
CA LEU A 82 2.38 23.90 -1.56
C LEU A 82 2.21 23.59 -3.06
#